data_AF-A0A7X3WY64-F1
#
_entry.id   AF-A0A7X3WY64-F1
#
_cell.length_a   1.000
_cell.length_b   1.000
_cell.length_c   1.000
_cell.angle_alpha   90.00
_cell.angle_beta   90.00
_cell.angle_gamma   90.00
#
_symmetry.space_group_name_H-M   'P 1'
#
loop_
_entity.id
_entity.type
_entity.pdbx_description
1 polymer ?
#
loop_
_entity_poly.entity_id
_entity_poly.type
_entity_poly.pdbx_seq_one_letter_code
_entity_poly.pdbx_strand_id
1 'polypeptide(L)'
;MHAPTLLRGLLVLALSAAALSAPRPASAQLTRTDSAAVLLAAAEDFANRGAHDIAEALYRHILERFPGTAAAGTARTRLDGVTDQRSRTGGEVEIKVWSTIYGLYNGGVLMPMAFNADEAEAIGAGLLIGGPVGFLIGHQLTRARSYSPGQARAVTWGASWGTIQGALFAIMFDVDAEVAARLMLAGGAAGLAAGSLIARREIPAGTGTSAMLGSLWGLWYGVASSVLVELEFQGTGAAMMLAGNAGLIVGAVAGSRVPLSRGRARLISLGGVLGGFAGAGMVLIGQPDSEKVAIGIPMVMSMAGLAVGALATRGGDWADRSDDVRSAASLSAPGSLLNWSEGDWALSTPLPIPAREATPVNGGRDGLIWKVPLLKVRF
;
A
#
# COMPACT_ATOMS: atom_id res chain seq x y z
N MET A 1 -78.93 -5.07 48.78
CA MET A 1 -78.69 -4.94 47.32
C MET A 1 -77.26 -5.37 47.01
N HIS A 2 -77.06 -6.66 46.66
CA HIS A 2 -75.73 -7.26 46.43
C HIS A 2 -75.60 -7.74 44.96
N ALA A 3 -75.40 -6.80 44.03
CA ALA A 3 -75.29 -7.10 42.60
C ALA A 3 -74.00 -6.66 41.85
N PRO A 4 -72.97 -5.97 42.42
CA PRO A 4 -71.82 -5.53 41.62
C PRO A 4 -70.64 -6.53 41.55
N THR A 5 -70.65 -7.64 42.29
CA THR A 5 -69.50 -8.58 42.35
C THR A 5 -69.51 -9.65 41.26
N LEU A 6 -70.68 -10.12 40.82
CA LEU A 6 -70.80 -11.14 39.77
C LEU A 6 -70.41 -10.64 38.37
N LEU A 7 -70.69 -9.37 38.07
CA LEU A 7 -70.38 -8.77 36.77
C LEU A 7 -68.87 -8.59 36.55
N ARG A 8 -68.11 -8.27 37.62
CA ARG A 8 -66.64 -8.16 37.57
C ARG A 8 -65.96 -9.50 37.37
N GLY A 9 -66.50 -10.58 37.96
CA GLY A 9 -65.98 -11.94 37.77
C GLY A 9 -66.12 -12.42 36.32
N LEU A 10 -67.28 -12.18 35.69
CA LEU A 10 -67.53 -12.55 34.30
C LEU A 10 -66.68 -11.76 33.29
N LEU A 11 -66.42 -10.48 33.56
CA LEU A 11 -65.56 -9.64 32.70
C LEU A 11 -64.09 -10.08 32.76
N VAL A 12 -63.58 -10.46 33.94
CA VAL A 12 -62.21 -10.99 34.08
C VAL A 12 -62.08 -12.36 33.41
N LEU A 13 -63.10 -13.22 33.48
CA LEU A 13 -63.11 -14.52 32.81
C LEU A 13 -63.20 -14.39 31.28
N ALA A 14 -63.99 -13.44 30.77
CA ALA A 14 -64.09 -13.16 29.34
C ALA A 14 -62.79 -12.56 28.76
N LEU A 15 -62.12 -11.66 29.51
CA LEU A 15 -60.81 -11.12 29.12
C LEU A 15 -59.70 -12.19 29.18
N SER A 16 -59.78 -13.13 30.13
CA SER A 16 -58.85 -14.26 30.21
C SER A 16 -59.05 -15.28 29.08
N ALA A 17 -60.31 -15.53 28.67
CA ALA A 17 -60.62 -16.43 27.56
C ALA A 17 -60.25 -15.84 26.19
N ALA A 18 -60.35 -14.51 26.03
CA ALA A 18 -59.90 -13.81 24.83
C ALA A 18 -58.38 -13.81 24.66
N ALA A 19 -57.62 -13.79 25.77
CA ALA A 19 -56.15 -13.88 25.72
C ALA A 19 -55.63 -15.28 25.30
N LEU A 20 -56.41 -16.34 25.53
CA LEU A 20 -56.07 -17.71 25.14
C LEU A 20 -56.39 -18.05 23.67
N SER A 21 -57.17 -17.20 23.00
CA SER A 21 -57.59 -17.36 21.61
C SER A 21 -56.94 -16.36 20.65
N ALA A 22 -55.99 -15.54 21.13
CA ALA A 22 -55.12 -14.78 20.27
C ALA A 22 -54.33 -15.76 19.39
N PRO A 23 -54.41 -15.65 18.04
CA PRO A 23 -53.62 -16.49 17.15
C PRO A 23 -52.16 -16.32 17.55
N ARG A 24 -51.52 -17.42 18.00
CA ARG A 24 -50.07 -17.42 18.20
C ARG A 24 -49.49 -16.90 16.89
N PRO A 25 -48.73 -15.78 16.88
CA PRO A 25 -48.09 -15.33 15.66
C PRO A 25 -47.33 -16.55 15.15
N ALA A 26 -47.74 -17.04 13.98
CA ALA A 26 -47.08 -18.17 13.35
C ALA A 26 -45.61 -17.78 13.36
N SER A 27 -44.81 -18.51 14.13
CA SER A 27 -43.38 -18.28 14.22
C SER A 27 -42.87 -18.42 12.81
N ALA A 28 -42.72 -17.28 12.12
CA ALA A 28 -42.28 -17.20 10.75
C ALA A 28 -40.97 -17.96 10.75
N GLN A 29 -40.95 -19.11 10.08
CA GLN A 29 -39.74 -19.90 9.97
C GLN A 29 -38.74 -19.01 9.25
N LEU A 30 -37.80 -18.44 10.01
CA LEU A 30 -36.72 -17.64 9.47
C LEU A 30 -35.94 -18.56 8.54
N THR A 31 -36.21 -18.44 7.25
CA THR A 31 -35.49 -19.26 6.28
C THR A 31 -34.06 -18.74 6.21
N ARG A 32 -33.16 -19.61 5.74
CA ARG A 32 -31.78 -19.24 5.45
C ARG A 32 -31.72 -18.06 4.45
N THR A 33 -32.67 -18.00 3.52
CA THR A 33 -32.79 -16.93 2.53
C THR A 33 -33.19 -15.61 3.17
N ASP A 34 -34.14 -15.61 4.12
CA ASP A 34 -34.58 -14.40 4.81
C ASP A 34 -33.47 -13.79 5.66
N SER A 35 -32.73 -14.65 6.39
CA SER A 35 -31.56 -14.22 7.16
C SER A 35 -30.50 -13.56 6.26
N ALA A 36 -30.22 -14.15 5.09
CA ALA A 36 -29.25 -13.60 4.15
C ALA A 36 -29.72 -12.25 3.55
N ALA A 37 -31.02 -12.11 3.28
CA ALA A 37 -31.61 -10.87 2.77
C ALA A 37 -31.53 -9.73 3.81
N VAL A 38 -31.80 -10.02 5.09
CA VAL A 38 -31.67 -9.03 6.17
C VAL A 38 -30.21 -8.57 6.31
N LEU A 39 -29.25 -9.49 6.26
CA LEU A 39 -27.83 -9.15 6.31
C LEU A 39 -27.39 -8.32 5.10
N LEU A 40 -27.90 -8.63 3.91
CA LEU A 40 -27.60 -7.86 2.71
C LEU A 40 -28.13 -6.42 2.84
N ALA A 41 -29.37 -6.26 3.30
CA ALA A 41 -29.97 -4.94 3.52
C ALA A 41 -29.17 -4.12 4.55
N ALA A 42 -28.73 -4.75 5.64
CA ALA A 42 -27.85 -4.11 6.62
C ALA A 42 -26.51 -3.70 6.00
N ALA A 43 -25.89 -4.58 5.19
CA ALA A 43 -24.64 -4.28 4.50
C ALA A 43 -24.79 -3.08 3.54
N GLU A 44 -25.88 -3.02 2.78
CA GLU A 44 -26.18 -1.88 1.90
C GLU A 44 -26.44 -0.58 2.68
N ASP A 45 -27.12 -0.63 3.83
CA ASP A 45 -27.27 0.54 4.70
C ASP A 45 -25.92 1.04 5.23
N PHE A 46 -25.04 0.16 5.69
CA PHE A 46 -23.68 0.54 6.07
C PHE A 46 -22.88 1.13 4.91
N ALA A 47 -22.98 0.53 3.71
CA ALA A 47 -22.31 1.04 2.52
C ALA A 47 -22.79 2.46 2.16
N ASN A 48 -24.09 2.71 2.24
CA ASN A 48 -24.70 4.02 1.95
C ASN A 48 -24.31 5.08 2.98
N ARG A 49 -24.00 4.68 4.22
CA ARG A 49 -23.49 5.57 5.28
C ARG A 49 -21.98 5.80 5.20
N GLY A 50 -21.29 5.22 4.22
CA GLY A 50 -19.83 5.29 4.08
C GLY A 50 -19.08 4.35 5.02
N ALA A 51 -19.76 3.48 5.77
CA ALA A 51 -19.15 2.46 6.62
C ALA A 51 -18.76 1.22 5.81
N HIS A 52 -17.91 1.43 4.81
CA HIS A 52 -17.59 0.42 3.80
C HIS A 52 -16.95 -0.85 4.38
N ASP A 53 -16.14 -0.73 5.43
CA ASP A 53 -15.49 -1.90 6.05
C ASP A 53 -16.49 -2.85 6.72
N ILE A 54 -17.54 -2.29 7.35
CA ILE A 54 -18.62 -3.09 7.96
C ILE A 54 -19.48 -3.73 6.87
N ALA A 55 -19.86 -2.96 5.86
CA ALA A 55 -20.62 -3.46 4.72
C ALA A 55 -19.88 -4.63 4.04
N GLU A 56 -18.58 -4.49 3.85
CA GLU A 56 -17.74 -5.50 3.25
C GLU A 56 -17.64 -6.78 4.10
N ALA A 57 -17.42 -6.63 5.41
CA ALA A 57 -17.42 -7.75 6.34
C ALA A 57 -18.76 -8.51 6.30
N LEU A 58 -19.88 -7.79 6.23
CA LEU A 58 -21.20 -8.39 6.08
C LEU A 58 -21.38 -9.09 4.73
N TYR A 59 -20.95 -8.49 3.62
CA TYR A 59 -21.01 -9.13 2.30
C TYR A 59 -20.24 -10.45 2.30
N ARG A 60 -19.05 -10.50 2.90
CA ARG A 60 -18.28 -11.75 3.01
C ARG A 60 -18.96 -12.76 3.91
N HIS A 61 -19.48 -12.31 5.05
CA HIS A 61 -20.23 -13.18 5.94
C HIS A 61 -21.43 -13.82 5.21
N ILE A 62 -22.11 -13.07 4.33
CA ILE A 62 -23.18 -13.61 3.48
C ILE A 62 -22.63 -14.67 2.52
N LEU A 63 -21.50 -14.43 1.86
CA LEU A 63 -20.88 -15.40 0.94
C LEU A 63 -20.46 -16.70 1.65
N GLU A 64 -19.88 -16.59 2.84
CA GLU A 64 -19.38 -17.71 3.62
C GLU A 64 -20.53 -18.53 4.23
N ARG A 65 -21.48 -17.85 4.87
CA ARG A 65 -22.53 -18.50 5.66
C ARG A 65 -23.78 -18.84 4.86
N PHE A 66 -24.04 -18.14 3.76
CA PHE A 66 -25.24 -18.29 2.94
C PHE A 66 -24.95 -18.50 1.44
N PRO A 67 -24.01 -19.39 1.05
CA PRO A 67 -23.74 -19.68 -0.35
C PRO A 67 -24.98 -20.17 -1.08
N GLY A 68 -25.13 -19.75 -2.34
CA GLY A 68 -26.24 -20.14 -3.22
C GLY A 68 -27.52 -19.32 -3.06
N THR A 69 -27.58 -18.38 -2.11
CA THR A 69 -28.70 -17.43 -2.01
C THR A 69 -28.56 -16.29 -3.02
N ALA A 70 -29.67 -15.66 -3.42
CA ALA A 70 -29.66 -14.44 -4.25
C ALA A 70 -28.88 -13.29 -3.57
N ALA A 71 -28.95 -13.23 -2.24
CA ALA A 71 -28.19 -12.28 -1.43
C ALA A 71 -26.68 -12.49 -1.56
N ALA A 72 -26.21 -13.75 -1.57
CA ALA A 72 -24.81 -14.07 -1.83
C ALA A 72 -24.37 -13.67 -3.25
N GLY A 73 -25.23 -13.85 -4.27
CA GLY A 73 -24.95 -13.35 -5.62
C GLY A 73 -24.71 -11.84 -5.65
N THR A 74 -25.60 -11.08 -5.01
CA THR A 74 -25.50 -9.61 -4.92
C THR A 74 -24.27 -9.18 -4.11
N ALA A 75 -24.03 -9.81 -2.96
CA ALA A 75 -22.89 -9.54 -2.10
C ALA A 75 -21.56 -9.73 -2.86
N ARG A 76 -21.45 -10.76 -3.72
CA ARG A 76 -20.28 -10.97 -4.58
C ARG A 76 -20.07 -9.80 -5.54
N THR A 77 -21.10 -9.41 -6.29
CA THR A 77 -21.03 -8.28 -7.21
C THR A 77 -20.65 -6.97 -6.51
N ARG A 78 -21.17 -6.74 -5.30
CA ARG A 78 -20.80 -5.56 -4.49
C ARG A 78 -19.34 -5.61 -4.05
N LEU A 79 -18.84 -6.75 -3.58
CA LEU A 79 -17.45 -6.93 -3.18
C LEU A 79 -16.47 -6.72 -4.33
N ASP A 80 -16.80 -7.24 -5.52
CA ASP A 80 -15.99 -7.03 -6.72
C ASP A 80 -15.91 -5.52 -7.05
N GLY A 81 -17.04 -4.81 -6.97
CA GLY A 81 -17.08 -3.35 -7.17
C GLY A 81 -16.31 -2.53 -6.12
N VAL A 82 -16.34 -2.93 -4.85
CA VAL A 82 -15.56 -2.28 -3.77
C VAL A 82 -14.06 -2.47 -3.99
N THR A 83 -13.65 -3.66 -4.43
CA THR A 83 -12.24 -3.98 -4.72
C THR A 83 -11.71 -3.12 -5.87
N ASP A 84 -12.51 -2.96 -6.92
CA ASP A 84 -12.19 -2.06 -8.05
C ASP A 84 -12.08 -0.61 -7.60
N GLN A 85 -13.00 -0.14 -6.73
CA GLN A 85 -12.99 1.22 -6.23
C GLN A 85 -11.77 1.49 -5.33
N ARG A 86 -11.43 0.58 -4.41
CA ARG A 86 -10.22 0.70 -3.58
C ARG A 86 -8.96 0.74 -4.43
N SER A 87 -8.86 -0.17 -5.41
CA SER A 87 -7.75 -0.18 -6.38
C SER A 87 -7.59 1.16 -7.09
N ARG A 88 -8.70 1.79 -7.52
CA ARG A 88 -8.67 3.13 -8.13
C ARG A 88 -8.21 4.20 -7.14
N THR A 89 -8.78 4.23 -5.93
CA THR A 89 -8.38 5.23 -4.92
C THR A 89 -6.92 5.12 -4.52
N GLY A 90 -6.36 3.90 -4.47
CA GLY A 90 -4.96 3.67 -4.16
C GLY A 90 -4.03 4.28 -5.20
N GLY A 91 -4.34 4.14 -6.49
CA GLY A 91 -3.58 4.78 -7.56
C GLY A 91 -3.64 6.31 -7.53
N GLU A 92 -4.81 6.87 -7.21
CA GLU A 92 -4.97 8.33 -7.10
C GLU A 92 -4.19 8.93 -5.94
N VAL A 93 -4.26 8.29 -4.77
CA VAL A 93 -3.50 8.72 -3.58
C VAL A 93 -2.00 8.63 -3.87
N GLU A 94 -1.55 7.53 -4.49
CA GLU A 94 -0.15 7.35 -4.87
C GLU A 94 0.35 8.49 -5.77
N ILE A 95 -0.39 8.86 -6.82
CA ILE A 95 -0.02 9.95 -7.73
C ILE A 95 0.04 11.29 -6.97
N LYS A 96 -0.99 11.64 -6.18
CA LYS A 96 -1.04 12.93 -5.46
C LYS A 96 0.12 13.07 -4.47
N VAL A 97 0.36 12.04 -3.66
CA VAL A 97 1.45 12.03 -2.67
C VAL A 97 2.80 12.10 -3.37
N TRP A 98 3.04 11.23 -4.35
CA TRP A 98 4.30 11.21 -5.09
C TRP A 98 4.54 12.53 -5.82
N SER A 99 3.56 13.08 -6.54
CA SER A 99 3.73 14.33 -7.29
C SER A 99 4.01 15.52 -6.37
N THR A 100 3.49 15.52 -5.15
CA THR A 100 3.81 16.54 -4.13
C THR A 100 5.27 16.44 -3.70
N ILE A 101 5.73 15.24 -3.33
CA ILE A 101 7.13 15.00 -2.91
C ILE A 101 8.08 15.30 -4.08
N TYR A 102 7.73 14.84 -5.27
CA TYR A 102 8.51 15.05 -6.49
C TYR A 102 8.54 16.53 -6.89
N GLY A 103 7.44 17.26 -6.69
CA GLY A 103 7.38 18.72 -6.86
C GLY A 103 8.26 19.46 -5.86
N LEU A 104 8.28 19.05 -4.58
CA LEU A 104 9.21 19.59 -3.58
C LEU A 104 10.67 19.36 -3.98
N TYR A 105 11.01 18.13 -4.39
CA TYR A 105 12.36 17.81 -4.82
C TYR A 105 12.78 18.60 -6.07
N ASN A 106 11.96 18.61 -7.12
CA ASN A 106 12.29 19.34 -8.35
C ASN A 106 12.32 20.85 -8.12
N GLY A 107 11.33 21.39 -7.41
CA GLY A 107 11.23 22.82 -7.14
C GLY A 107 12.32 23.32 -6.20
N GLY A 108 12.57 22.60 -5.11
CA GLY A 108 13.51 23.01 -4.06
C GLY A 108 14.97 22.62 -4.29
N VAL A 109 15.25 21.60 -5.10
CA VAL A 109 16.62 21.11 -5.33
C VAL A 109 17.01 21.29 -6.79
N LEU A 110 16.32 20.59 -7.71
CA LEU A 110 16.78 20.54 -9.10
C LEU A 110 16.65 21.87 -9.84
N MET A 111 15.58 22.64 -9.62
CA MET A 111 15.40 23.93 -10.28
C MET A 111 16.46 24.96 -9.85
N PRO A 112 16.69 25.22 -8.55
CA PRO A 112 17.79 26.09 -8.10
C PRO A 112 19.13 25.68 -8.70
N MET A 113 19.50 24.39 -8.61
CA MET A 113 20.75 23.88 -9.18
C MET A 113 20.82 24.08 -10.71
N ALA A 114 19.74 23.83 -11.44
CA ALA A 114 19.68 23.98 -12.90
C ALA A 114 19.78 25.44 -13.38
N PHE A 115 19.58 26.41 -12.48
CA PHE A 115 19.72 27.84 -12.74
C PHE A 115 20.87 28.48 -11.96
N ASN A 116 21.75 27.66 -11.35
CA ASN A 116 22.88 28.12 -10.53
C ASN A 116 22.44 29.13 -9.45
N ALA A 117 21.31 28.86 -8.81
CA ALA A 117 20.68 29.68 -7.79
C ALA A 117 20.73 28.98 -6.43
N ASP A 118 21.94 28.74 -5.91
CA ASP A 118 22.16 27.93 -4.70
C ASP A 118 21.87 28.68 -3.37
N GLU A 119 21.26 29.85 -3.48
CA GLU A 119 20.85 30.70 -2.36
C GLU A 119 19.74 30.02 -1.55
N ALA A 120 19.75 30.21 -0.22
CA ALA A 120 18.73 29.63 0.66
C ALA A 120 17.31 30.13 0.29
N GLU A 121 17.22 31.36 -0.21
CA GLU A 121 16.02 32.01 -0.71
C GLU A 121 15.45 31.30 -1.93
N ALA A 122 16.30 30.92 -2.89
CA ALA A 122 15.89 30.21 -4.10
C ALA A 122 15.43 28.78 -3.78
N ILE A 123 16.15 28.07 -2.92
CA ILE A 123 15.75 26.75 -2.40
C ILE A 123 14.41 26.85 -1.65
N GLY A 124 14.27 27.85 -0.77
CA GLY A 124 13.05 28.09 0.00
C GLY A 124 11.85 28.41 -0.87
N ALA A 125 12.00 29.31 -1.85
CA ALA A 125 10.97 29.62 -2.84
C ALA A 125 10.59 28.38 -3.67
N GLY A 126 11.60 27.62 -4.09
CA GLY A 126 11.44 26.36 -4.80
C GLY A 126 10.62 25.33 -4.04
N LEU A 127 10.86 25.14 -2.75
CA LEU A 127 10.07 24.26 -1.88
C LEU A 127 8.63 24.77 -1.70
N LEU A 128 8.46 26.07 -1.44
CA LEU A 128 7.15 26.69 -1.22
C LEU A 128 6.23 26.57 -2.44
N ILE A 129 6.78 26.66 -3.65
CA ILE A 129 6.01 26.58 -4.90
C ILE A 129 5.91 25.13 -5.39
N GLY A 130 7.01 24.37 -5.32
CA GLY A 130 7.14 23.04 -5.90
C GLY A 130 6.15 22.02 -5.34
N GLY A 131 5.97 21.99 -4.02
CA GLY A 131 5.03 21.07 -3.36
C GLY A 131 3.56 21.29 -3.81
N PRO A 132 2.99 22.50 -3.64
CA PRO A 132 1.64 22.81 -4.09
C PRO A 132 1.43 22.59 -5.59
N VAL A 133 2.37 23.02 -6.44
CA VAL A 133 2.28 22.78 -7.90
C VAL A 133 2.27 21.29 -8.21
N GLY A 134 3.16 20.52 -7.57
CA GLY A 134 3.20 19.06 -7.68
C GLY A 134 1.88 18.40 -7.28
N PHE A 135 1.30 18.82 -6.14
CA PHE A 135 -0.01 18.34 -5.70
C PHE A 135 -1.11 18.64 -6.72
N LEU A 136 -1.17 19.88 -7.24
CA LEU A 136 -2.19 20.29 -8.21
C LEU A 136 -2.08 19.52 -9.53
N ILE A 137 -0.85 19.28 -10.02
CA ILE A 137 -0.61 18.44 -11.18
C ILE A 137 -1.11 17.02 -10.92
N GLY A 138 -0.73 16.41 -9.78
CA GLY A 138 -1.17 15.07 -9.42
C GLY A 138 -2.70 14.99 -9.30
N HIS A 139 -3.33 15.98 -8.67
CA HIS A 139 -4.77 16.10 -8.56
C HIS A 139 -5.44 16.18 -9.95
N GLN A 140 -4.97 17.06 -10.83
CA GLN A 140 -5.51 17.22 -12.17
C GLN A 140 -5.38 15.94 -13.01
N LEU A 141 -4.23 15.25 -12.94
CA LEU A 141 -4.03 13.96 -13.60
C LEU A 141 -5.07 12.94 -13.14
N THR A 142 -5.29 12.83 -11.83
CA THR A 142 -6.27 11.88 -11.27
C THR A 142 -7.73 12.25 -11.55
N ARG A 143 -8.06 13.52 -11.78
CA ARG A 143 -9.41 13.94 -12.20
C ARG A 143 -9.71 13.55 -13.64
N ALA A 144 -8.70 13.62 -14.52
CA ALA A 144 -8.86 13.30 -15.94
C ALA A 144 -9.01 11.78 -16.18
N ARG A 145 -8.43 10.95 -15.31
CA ARG A 145 -8.44 9.49 -15.46
C ARG A 145 -8.29 8.81 -14.10
N SER A 146 -9.07 7.76 -13.86
CA SER A 146 -8.84 6.83 -12.75
C SER A 146 -7.63 5.94 -13.08
N TYR A 147 -6.61 5.94 -12.22
CA TYR A 147 -5.43 5.10 -12.37
C TYR A 147 -5.53 3.88 -11.47
N SER A 148 -5.30 2.68 -12.03
CA SER A 148 -5.03 1.50 -11.20
C SER A 148 -3.70 1.67 -10.44
N PRO A 149 -3.44 0.89 -9.38
CA PRO A 149 -2.19 0.99 -8.64
C PRO A 149 -0.95 0.68 -9.50
N GLY A 150 -1.08 -0.21 -10.50
CA GLY A 150 0.01 -0.50 -11.45
C GLY A 150 0.22 0.62 -12.48
N GLN A 151 -0.86 1.25 -12.93
CA GLN A 151 -0.77 2.41 -13.83
C GLN A 151 -0.19 3.63 -13.14
N ALA A 152 -0.65 3.93 -11.91
CA ALA A 152 -0.07 4.98 -11.07
C ALA A 152 1.43 4.75 -10.87
N ARG A 153 1.84 3.51 -10.54
CA ARG A 153 3.25 3.14 -10.42
C ARG A 153 4.03 3.36 -11.70
N ALA A 154 3.48 3.03 -12.87
CA ALA A 154 4.15 3.25 -14.15
C ALA A 154 4.40 4.73 -14.43
N VAL A 155 3.44 5.60 -14.10
CA VAL A 155 3.57 7.06 -14.25
C VAL A 155 4.62 7.61 -13.28
N THR A 156 4.48 7.33 -11.99
CA THR A 156 5.35 7.87 -10.93
C THR A 156 6.77 7.33 -11.06
N TRP A 157 6.92 6.02 -11.27
CA TRP A 157 8.22 5.41 -11.49
C TRP A 157 8.85 5.83 -12.81
N GLY A 158 8.07 6.02 -13.88
CA GLY A 158 8.59 6.52 -15.15
C GLY A 158 9.34 7.83 -14.96
N ALA A 159 8.74 8.78 -14.24
CA ALA A 159 9.37 10.06 -13.93
C ALA A 159 10.61 9.92 -13.03
N SER A 160 10.51 9.17 -11.92
CA SER A 160 11.67 8.94 -11.03
C SER A 160 12.82 8.23 -11.76
N TRP A 161 12.51 7.23 -12.58
CA TRP A 161 13.49 6.52 -13.38
C TRP A 161 14.15 7.43 -14.42
N GLY A 162 13.36 8.25 -15.12
CA GLY A 162 13.87 9.23 -16.06
C GLY A 162 14.85 10.22 -15.41
N THR A 163 14.56 10.69 -14.20
CA THR A 163 15.45 11.55 -13.42
C THR A 163 16.76 10.85 -13.06
N ILE A 164 16.67 9.59 -12.62
CA ILE A 164 17.85 8.75 -12.36
C ILE A 164 18.67 8.58 -13.64
N GLN A 165 18.04 8.31 -14.78
CA GLN A 165 18.74 8.18 -16.07
C GLN A 165 19.44 9.49 -16.47
N GLY A 166 18.81 10.65 -16.24
CA GLY A 166 19.45 11.95 -16.43
C GLY A 166 20.69 12.14 -15.55
N ALA A 167 20.63 11.73 -14.28
CA ALA A 167 21.78 11.76 -13.37
C ALA A 167 22.89 10.79 -13.80
N LEU A 168 22.55 9.58 -14.23
CA LEU A 168 23.52 8.60 -14.72
C LEU A 168 24.18 9.05 -16.02
N PHE A 169 23.43 9.72 -16.90
CA PHE A 169 23.98 10.35 -18.10
C PHE A 169 24.98 11.45 -17.71
N ALA A 170 24.63 12.29 -16.73
CA ALA A 170 25.53 13.31 -16.22
C ALA A 170 26.85 12.73 -15.68
N ILE A 171 26.77 11.65 -14.89
CA ILE A 171 27.95 10.91 -14.39
C ILE A 171 28.79 10.34 -15.53
N MET A 172 28.15 9.73 -16.53
CA MET A 172 28.86 9.09 -17.65
C MET A 172 29.63 10.09 -18.52
N PHE A 173 29.14 11.32 -18.63
CA PHE A 173 29.77 12.38 -19.42
C PHE A 173 30.53 13.42 -18.60
N ASP A 174 30.64 13.22 -17.28
CA ASP A 174 31.33 14.11 -16.34
C ASP A 174 30.93 15.59 -16.52
N VAL A 175 29.62 15.84 -16.58
CA VAL A 175 29.08 17.20 -16.72
C VAL A 175 28.95 17.88 -15.36
N ASP A 176 28.97 19.21 -15.36
CA ASP A 176 28.79 20.00 -14.15
C ASP A 176 27.39 19.82 -13.51
N ALA A 177 27.24 20.29 -12.27
CA ALA A 177 26.02 20.12 -11.49
C ALA A 177 24.79 20.83 -12.12
N GLU A 178 25.00 21.96 -12.81
CA GLU A 178 23.94 22.71 -13.49
C GLU A 178 23.36 21.90 -14.66
N VAL A 179 24.24 21.40 -15.53
CA VAL A 179 23.87 20.54 -16.65
C VAL A 179 23.31 19.22 -16.14
N ALA A 180 23.86 18.65 -15.07
CA ALA A 180 23.32 17.44 -14.44
C ALA A 180 21.87 17.64 -13.97
N ALA A 181 21.58 18.75 -13.26
CA ALA A 181 20.23 19.06 -12.81
C ALA A 181 19.26 19.26 -13.98
N ARG A 182 19.69 19.90 -15.08
CA ARG A 182 18.90 20.01 -16.32
C ARG A 182 18.62 18.67 -16.98
N LEU A 183 19.63 17.79 -17.06
CA LEU A 183 19.47 16.43 -17.58
C LEU A 183 18.53 15.60 -16.71
N MET A 184 18.60 15.74 -15.39
CA MET A 184 17.68 15.12 -14.44
C MET A 184 16.23 15.60 -14.66
N LEU A 185 16.01 16.91 -14.78
CA LEU A 185 14.68 17.48 -15.07
C LEU A 185 14.14 17.00 -16.42
N ALA A 186 14.97 17.04 -17.48
CA ALA A 186 14.60 16.60 -18.81
C ALA A 186 14.29 15.10 -18.84
N GLY A 187 15.15 14.29 -18.21
CA GLY A 187 14.96 12.86 -18.04
C GLY A 187 13.66 12.55 -17.29
N GLY A 188 13.40 13.24 -16.19
CA GLY A 188 12.17 13.11 -15.41
C GLY A 188 10.92 13.42 -16.21
N ALA A 189 10.94 14.48 -17.03
CA ALA A 189 9.83 14.82 -17.91
C ALA A 189 9.61 13.77 -19.02
N ALA A 190 10.70 13.31 -19.67
CA ALA A 190 10.64 12.26 -20.67
C ALA A 190 10.12 10.93 -20.08
N GLY A 191 10.59 10.59 -18.88
CA GLY A 191 10.17 9.43 -18.13
C GLY A 191 8.70 9.49 -17.70
N LEU A 192 8.20 10.65 -17.27
CA LEU A 192 6.78 10.88 -16.98
C LEU A 192 5.92 10.66 -18.23
N ALA A 193 6.35 11.18 -19.38
CA ALA A 193 5.64 11.01 -20.65
C ALA A 193 5.61 9.52 -21.08
N ALA A 194 6.74 8.82 -20.99
CA ALA A 194 6.82 7.39 -21.28
C ALA A 194 5.96 6.56 -20.32
N GLY A 195 6.04 6.82 -19.02
CA GLY A 195 5.21 6.17 -17.99
C GLY A 195 3.72 6.40 -18.23
N SER A 196 3.33 7.62 -18.60
CA SER A 196 1.95 7.98 -18.95
C SER A 196 1.46 7.28 -20.22
N LEU A 197 2.32 7.10 -21.22
CA LEU A 197 2.00 6.36 -22.43
C LEU A 197 1.79 4.87 -22.15
N ILE A 198 2.67 4.27 -21.34
CA ILE A 198 2.58 2.86 -20.93
C ILE A 198 1.33 2.64 -20.06
N ALA A 199 1.04 3.54 -19.13
CA ALA A 199 -0.14 3.53 -18.27
C ALA A 199 -1.48 3.65 -19.03
N ARG A 200 -1.46 3.86 -20.36
CA ARG A 200 -2.67 3.75 -21.18
C ARG A 200 -3.22 2.34 -21.21
N ARG A 201 -2.37 1.32 -21.04
CA ARG A 201 -2.77 -0.09 -20.92
C ARG A 201 -3.02 -0.46 -19.47
N GLU A 202 -3.76 -1.53 -19.25
CA GLU A 202 -3.89 -2.10 -17.92
C GLU A 202 -2.55 -2.72 -17.50
N ILE A 203 -2.10 -2.36 -16.30
CA ILE A 203 -0.85 -2.84 -15.72
C ILE A 203 -1.19 -3.43 -14.36
N PRO A 204 -0.98 -4.74 -14.16
CA PRO A 204 -1.14 -5.34 -12.84
C PRO A 204 -0.21 -4.68 -11.82
N ALA A 205 -0.70 -4.47 -10.59
CA ALA A 205 0.06 -3.79 -9.54
C ALA A 205 1.40 -4.48 -9.23
N GLY A 206 1.41 -5.82 -9.28
CA GLY A 206 2.62 -6.62 -9.15
C GLY A 206 3.62 -6.35 -10.26
N THR A 207 3.21 -6.38 -11.53
CA THR A 207 4.08 -6.11 -12.67
C THR A 207 4.76 -4.74 -12.58
N GLY A 208 4.00 -3.68 -12.26
CA GLY A 208 4.57 -2.34 -12.06
C GLY A 208 5.56 -2.28 -10.89
N THR A 209 5.28 -3.01 -9.81
CA THR A 209 6.17 -3.11 -8.64
C THR A 209 7.44 -3.89 -8.95
N SER A 210 7.32 -5.01 -9.68
CA SER A 210 8.46 -5.83 -10.12
C SER A 210 9.37 -5.09 -11.08
N ALA A 211 8.83 -4.30 -12.02
CA ALA A 211 9.62 -3.46 -12.91
C ALA A 211 10.43 -2.41 -12.12
N MET A 212 9.79 -1.72 -11.17
CA MET A 212 10.47 -0.77 -10.27
C MET A 212 11.58 -1.43 -9.47
N LEU A 213 11.28 -2.51 -8.75
CA LEU A 213 12.27 -3.20 -7.91
C LEU A 213 13.38 -3.82 -8.75
N GLY A 214 13.05 -4.40 -9.90
CA GLY A 214 14.03 -4.91 -10.85
C GLY A 214 15.02 -3.84 -11.29
N SER A 215 14.55 -2.63 -11.58
CA SER A 215 15.43 -1.52 -11.95
C SER A 215 16.34 -1.05 -10.81
N LEU A 216 15.85 -1.01 -9.57
CA LEU A 216 16.65 -0.68 -8.39
C LEU A 216 17.73 -1.75 -8.11
N TRP A 217 17.36 -3.03 -8.17
CA TRP A 217 18.32 -4.12 -8.06
C TRP A 217 19.33 -4.12 -9.22
N GLY A 218 18.88 -3.76 -10.41
CA GLY A 218 19.75 -3.53 -11.56
C GLY A 218 20.79 -2.44 -11.29
N LEU A 219 20.41 -1.29 -10.72
CA LEU A 219 21.36 -0.24 -10.31
C LEU A 219 22.38 -0.77 -9.30
N TRP A 220 21.91 -1.45 -8.25
CA TRP A 220 22.78 -2.04 -7.22
C TRP A 220 23.80 -3.00 -7.83
N TYR A 221 23.34 -3.93 -8.68
CA TYR A 221 24.25 -4.87 -9.34
C TYR A 221 25.15 -4.18 -10.35
N GLY A 222 24.74 -3.07 -10.97
CA GLY A 222 25.60 -2.25 -11.81
C GLY A 222 26.78 -1.66 -11.02
N VAL A 223 26.52 -1.07 -9.85
CA VAL A 223 27.56 -0.56 -8.93
C VAL A 223 28.46 -1.70 -8.45
N ALA A 224 27.89 -2.78 -7.94
CA ALA A 224 28.68 -3.89 -7.42
C ALA A 224 29.56 -4.51 -8.51
N SER A 225 29.03 -4.70 -9.74
CA SER A 225 29.82 -5.22 -10.85
C SER A 225 30.90 -4.26 -11.30
N SER A 226 30.66 -2.93 -11.26
CA SER A 226 31.65 -1.95 -11.68
C SER A 226 32.89 -1.97 -10.79
N VAL A 227 32.70 -2.12 -9.46
CA VAL A 227 33.81 -2.29 -8.51
C VAL A 227 34.55 -3.61 -8.75
N LEU A 228 33.83 -4.71 -9.02
CA LEU A 228 34.46 -6.02 -9.28
C LEU A 228 35.37 -6.02 -10.50
N VAL A 229 35.01 -5.27 -11.55
CA VAL A 229 35.77 -5.16 -12.79
C VAL A 229 36.60 -3.87 -12.88
N GLU A 230 36.71 -3.13 -11.78
CA GLU A 230 37.53 -1.91 -11.65
C GLU A 230 37.20 -0.82 -12.70
N LEU A 231 35.91 -0.58 -12.95
CA LEU A 231 35.53 0.54 -13.81
C LEU A 231 35.78 1.88 -13.11
N GLU A 232 36.23 2.85 -13.90
CA GLU A 232 36.26 4.26 -13.49
C GLU A 232 34.84 4.79 -13.18
N PHE A 233 34.76 5.98 -12.59
CA PHE A 233 33.50 6.57 -12.16
C PHE A 233 32.47 6.72 -13.30
N GLN A 234 32.92 7.19 -14.48
CA GLN A 234 32.08 7.30 -15.67
C GLN A 234 31.60 5.90 -16.14
N GLY A 235 32.50 4.92 -16.10
CA GLY A 235 32.18 3.51 -16.40
C GLY A 235 31.18 2.91 -15.42
N THR A 236 31.23 3.30 -14.15
CA THR A 236 30.24 2.93 -13.12
C THR A 236 28.86 3.49 -13.46
N GLY A 237 28.78 4.76 -13.88
CA GLY A 237 27.52 5.35 -14.37
C GLY A 237 26.91 4.58 -15.54
N ALA A 238 27.74 4.20 -16.53
CA ALA A 238 27.31 3.38 -17.67
C ALA A 238 26.84 1.98 -17.23
N ALA A 239 27.58 1.32 -16.35
CA ALA A 239 27.21 0.01 -15.82
C ALA A 239 25.89 0.04 -15.04
N MET A 240 25.69 1.05 -14.19
CA MET A 240 24.43 1.30 -13.49
C MET A 240 23.28 1.50 -14.47
N MET A 241 23.48 2.31 -15.51
CA MET A 241 22.45 2.60 -16.51
C MET A 241 22.02 1.34 -17.27
N LEU A 242 22.99 0.55 -17.74
CA LEU A 242 22.74 -0.70 -18.46
C LEU A 242 22.06 -1.74 -17.56
N ALA A 243 22.64 -2.00 -16.39
CA ALA A 243 22.12 -2.99 -15.45
C ALA A 243 20.74 -2.58 -14.89
N GLY A 244 20.54 -1.30 -14.63
CA GLY A 244 19.25 -0.72 -14.22
C GLY A 244 18.15 -0.93 -15.26
N ASN A 245 18.42 -0.62 -16.53
CA ASN A 245 17.45 -0.83 -17.61
C ASN A 245 17.20 -2.33 -17.88
N ALA A 246 18.24 -3.16 -17.82
CA ALA A 246 18.09 -4.61 -17.91
C ALA A 246 17.21 -5.15 -16.76
N GLY A 247 17.46 -4.69 -15.54
CA GLY A 247 16.67 -5.02 -14.35
C GLY A 247 15.21 -4.58 -14.47
N LEU A 248 14.96 -3.39 -15.03
CA LEU A 248 13.60 -2.90 -15.32
C LEU A 248 12.85 -3.86 -16.26
N ILE A 249 13.50 -4.23 -17.38
CA ILE A 249 12.92 -5.11 -18.40
C ILE A 249 12.67 -6.51 -17.81
N VAL A 250 13.67 -7.08 -17.12
CA VAL A 250 13.54 -8.39 -16.46
C VAL A 250 12.42 -8.35 -15.43
N GLY A 251 12.34 -7.31 -14.60
CA GLY A 251 11.29 -7.14 -13.61
C GLY A 251 9.89 -7.04 -14.24
N ALA A 252 9.75 -6.30 -15.33
CA ALA A 252 8.50 -6.17 -16.07
C ALA A 252 8.07 -7.51 -16.70
N VAL A 253 9.00 -8.22 -17.37
CA VAL A 253 8.73 -9.51 -18.02
C VAL A 253 8.43 -10.61 -16.99
N ALA A 254 9.19 -10.66 -15.89
CA ALA A 254 8.96 -11.61 -14.82
C ALA A 254 7.59 -11.36 -14.16
N GLY A 255 7.27 -10.09 -13.86
CA GLY A 255 6.00 -9.71 -13.26
C GLY A 255 4.79 -9.83 -14.19
N SER A 256 4.98 -9.93 -15.51
CA SER A 256 3.89 -10.20 -16.46
C SER A 256 3.66 -11.70 -16.70
N ARG A 257 4.71 -12.53 -16.54
CA ARG A 257 4.63 -13.99 -16.72
C ARG A 257 4.24 -14.72 -15.43
N VAL A 258 4.70 -14.21 -14.30
CA VAL A 258 4.36 -14.72 -12.97
C VAL A 258 3.41 -13.70 -12.35
N PRO A 259 2.15 -14.07 -12.03
CA PRO A 259 1.19 -13.17 -11.42
C PRO A 259 1.60 -12.91 -9.97
N LEU A 260 2.56 -11.99 -9.78
CA LEU A 260 3.03 -11.58 -8.48
C LEU A 260 2.03 -10.57 -7.90
N SER A 261 1.71 -10.69 -6.63
CA SER A 261 1.12 -9.59 -5.87
C SER A 261 2.15 -8.46 -5.66
N ARG A 262 1.66 -7.25 -5.38
CA ARG A 262 2.52 -6.13 -4.97
C ARG A 262 3.25 -6.46 -3.66
N GLY A 263 2.53 -7.10 -2.72
CA GLY A 263 3.09 -7.56 -1.45
C GLY A 263 4.22 -8.56 -1.65
N ARG A 264 3.99 -9.61 -2.45
CA ARG A 264 5.01 -10.61 -2.76
C ARG A 264 6.27 -10.01 -3.40
N ALA A 265 6.12 -9.12 -4.39
CA ALA A 265 7.27 -8.47 -5.00
C ALA A 265 8.13 -7.71 -3.97
N ARG A 266 7.50 -7.02 -3.02
CA ARG A 266 8.20 -6.32 -1.92
C ARG A 266 8.86 -7.28 -0.94
N LEU A 267 8.19 -8.38 -0.57
CA LEU A 267 8.75 -9.41 0.32
C LEU A 267 9.98 -10.09 -0.31
N ILE A 268 9.94 -10.35 -1.62
CA ILE A 268 11.11 -10.84 -2.36
C ILE A 268 12.25 -9.85 -2.23
N SER A 269 12.00 -8.56 -2.51
CA SER A 269 13.02 -7.52 -2.38
C SER A 269 13.54 -7.36 -0.95
N LEU A 270 12.68 -7.50 0.07
CA LEU A 270 13.10 -7.48 1.46
C LEU A 270 14.07 -8.62 1.76
N GLY A 271 13.82 -9.82 1.24
CA GLY A 271 14.77 -10.93 1.30
C GLY A 271 16.14 -10.54 0.75
N GLY A 272 16.18 -9.85 -0.39
CA GLY A 272 17.42 -9.32 -0.96
C GLY A 272 18.13 -8.31 -0.07
N VAL A 273 17.39 -7.36 0.51
CA VAL A 273 17.95 -6.36 1.45
C VAL A 273 18.53 -7.03 2.69
N LEU A 274 17.81 -8.00 3.29
CA LEU A 274 18.28 -8.76 4.46
C LEU A 274 19.52 -9.57 4.12
N GLY A 275 19.56 -10.21 2.95
CA GLY A 275 20.75 -10.89 2.45
C GLY A 275 21.94 -9.94 2.30
N GLY A 276 21.74 -8.77 1.68
CA GLY A 276 22.78 -7.75 1.54
C GLY A 276 23.32 -7.27 2.89
N PHE A 277 22.45 -7.00 3.87
CA PHE A 277 22.87 -6.62 5.22
C PHE A 277 23.61 -7.74 5.95
N ALA A 278 23.16 -9.00 5.82
CA ALA A 278 23.89 -10.13 6.36
C ALA A 278 25.30 -10.24 5.77
N GLY A 279 25.43 -10.06 4.44
CA GLY A 279 26.73 -10.00 3.77
C GLY A 279 27.60 -8.84 4.24
N ALA A 280 27.03 -7.64 4.39
CA ALA A 280 27.74 -6.48 4.93
C ALA A 280 28.22 -6.72 6.37
N GLY A 281 27.40 -7.37 7.21
CA GLY A 281 27.80 -7.80 8.54
C GLY A 281 28.98 -8.78 8.53
N MET A 282 29.00 -9.72 7.58
CA MET A 282 30.14 -10.63 7.39
C MET A 282 31.41 -9.87 6.98
N VAL A 283 31.31 -8.87 6.11
CA VAL A 283 32.44 -8.01 5.73
C VAL A 283 32.99 -7.25 6.93
N LEU A 284 32.13 -6.70 7.80
CA LEU A 284 32.57 -5.98 9.00
C LEU A 284 33.30 -6.90 10.00
N ILE A 285 32.90 -8.17 10.10
CA ILE A 285 33.55 -9.15 10.99
C ILE A 285 34.85 -9.66 10.37
N GLY A 286 34.84 -9.97 9.07
CA GLY A 286 35.99 -10.54 8.38
C GLY A 286 37.07 -9.54 8.01
N GLN A 287 36.70 -8.25 7.89
CA GLN A 287 37.57 -7.14 7.47
C GLN A 287 38.47 -7.51 6.26
N PRO A 288 37.88 -7.89 5.12
CA PRO A 288 38.67 -8.32 3.97
C PRO A 288 39.54 -7.17 3.45
N ASP A 289 40.79 -7.47 3.13
CA ASP A 289 41.75 -6.48 2.59
C ASP A 289 41.38 -6.00 1.18
N SER A 290 40.55 -6.76 0.45
CA SER A 290 40.17 -6.46 -0.93
C SER A 290 38.78 -5.83 -0.99
N GLU A 291 38.68 -4.65 -1.59
CA GLU A 291 37.40 -3.98 -1.89
C GLU A 291 36.46 -4.86 -2.73
N LYS A 292 37.01 -5.65 -3.67
CA LYS A 292 36.23 -6.60 -4.47
C LYS A 292 35.55 -7.65 -3.62
N VAL A 293 36.24 -8.15 -2.59
CA VAL A 293 35.66 -9.10 -1.63
C VAL A 293 34.64 -8.38 -0.75
N ALA A 294 34.94 -7.16 -0.31
CA ALA A 294 34.05 -6.33 0.51
C ALA A 294 32.71 -6.01 -0.19
N ILE A 295 32.70 -5.75 -1.50
CA ILE A 295 31.46 -5.52 -2.27
C ILE A 295 30.81 -6.81 -2.76
N GLY A 296 31.63 -7.81 -3.10
CA GLY A 296 31.18 -9.08 -3.66
C GLY A 296 30.36 -9.91 -2.67
N ILE A 297 30.72 -9.90 -1.39
CA ILE A 297 29.99 -10.63 -0.35
C ILE A 297 28.54 -10.09 -0.20
N PRO A 298 28.28 -8.79 0.05
CA PRO A 298 26.93 -8.22 0.09
C PRO A 298 26.16 -8.45 -1.22
N MET A 299 26.82 -8.35 -2.37
CA MET A 299 26.20 -8.62 -3.68
C MET A 299 25.66 -10.05 -3.75
N VAL A 300 26.51 -11.06 -3.54
CA VAL A 300 26.11 -12.48 -3.60
C VAL A 300 25.05 -12.80 -2.54
N MET A 301 25.21 -12.28 -1.32
CA MET A 301 24.24 -12.51 -0.25
C MET A 301 22.90 -11.84 -0.54
N SER A 302 22.87 -10.68 -1.19
CA SER A 302 21.63 -10.06 -1.64
C SER A 302 20.91 -10.87 -2.72
N MET A 303 21.65 -11.49 -3.66
CA MET A 303 21.09 -12.41 -4.64
C MET A 303 20.50 -13.66 -3.98
N ALA A 304 21.22 -14.26 -3.02
CA ALA A 304 20.73 -15.39 -2.24
C ALA A 304 19.46 -15.01 -1.45
N GLY A 305 19.43 -13.82 -0.84
CA GLY A 305 18.27 -13.28 -0.15
C GLY A 305 17.05 -13.10 -1.06
N LEU A 306 17.23 -12.58 -2.27
CA LEU A 306 16.14 -12.51 -3.28
C LEU A 306 15.61 -13.90 -3.63
N ALA A 307 16.50 -14.87 -3.85
CA ALA A 307 16.12 -16.24 -4.17
C ALA A 307 15.33 -16.90 -3.03
N VAL A 308 15.80 -16.75 -1.79
CA VAL A 308 15.09 -17.23 -0.58
C VAL A 308 13.73 -16.54 -0.46
N GLY A 309 13.66 -15.21 -0.65
CA GLY A 309 12.40 -14.47 -0.64
C GLY A 309 11.42 -14.95 -1.72
N ALA A 310 11.91 -15.25 -2.92
CA ALA A 310 11.09 -15.80 -4.02
C ALA A 310 10.56 -17.20 -3.73
N LEU A 311 11.38 -18.06 -3.12
CA LEU A 311 11.01 -19.42 -2.73
C LEU A 311 10.02 -19.42 -1.55
N ALA A 312 10.30 -18.65 -0.50
CA ALA A 312 9.47 -18.55 0.69
C ALA A 312 8.07 -17.99 0.38
N THR A 313 7.95 -17.14 -0.64
CA THR A 313 6.66 -16.55 -1.04
C THR A 313 5.94 -17.32 -2.15
N ARG A 314 6.47 -18.44 -2.64
CA ARG A 314 5.94 -19.18 -3.81
C ARG A 314 4.50 -19.65 -3.67
N GLY A 315 4.01 -19.88 -2.46
CA GLY A 315 2.62 -20.25 -2.16
C GLY A 315 1.73 -19.09 -1.66
N GLY A 316 2.30 -17.91 -1.40
CA GLY A 316 1.63 -16.83 -0.69
C GLY A 316 0.74 -15.92 -1.54
N ASP A 317 0.76 -16.03 -2.87
CA ASP A 317 -0.04 -15.13 -3.74
C ASP A 317 -1.56 -15.38 -3.69
N TRP A 318 -2.01 -16.42 -2.98
CA TRP A 318 -3.44 -16.63 -2.73
C TRP A 318 -4.03 -15.59 -1.78
N ALA A 319 -3.18 -14.96 -0.97
CA ALA A 319 -3.59 -13.98 0.01
C ALA A 319 -4.01 -12.65 -0.63
N ASP A 320 -3.40 -12.12 -1.70
CA ASP A 320 -3.77 -10.79 -2.23
C ASP A 320 -5.18 -10.74 -2.87
N ARG A 321 -5.78 -11.90 -3.20
CA ARG A 321 -7.21 -11.99 -3.58
C ARG A 321 -8.16 -11.98 -2.37
N SER A 322 -7.66 -12.23 -1.16
CA SER A 322 -8.42 -12.29 0.10
C SER A 322 -7.86 -11.40 1.24
N ASP A 323 -6.79 -10.63 1.01
CA ASP A 323 -6.02 -9.93 2.05
C ASP A 323 -5.95 -8.42 1.85
N ASP A 324 -6.33 -7.84 0.71
CA ASP A 324 -7.00 -6.53 0.75
C ASP A 324 -8.24 -6.60 1.68
N VAL A 325 -8.74 -7.82 1.83
CA VAL A 325 -9.95 -8.20 2.54
C VAL A 325 -9.68 -8.47 4.03
N ARG A 326 -8.64 -9.24 4.39
CA ARG A 326 -8.20 -9.42 5.79
C ARG A 326 -7.33 -8.29 6.34
N SER A 327 -6.57 -7.58 5.51
CA SER A 327 -5.77 -6.43 5.99
C SER A 327 -6.67 -5.30 6.46
N ALA A 328 -7.82 -5.01 5.83
CA ALA A 328 -8.76 -4.02 6.37
C ALA A 328 -9.38 -4.46 7.72
N ALA A 329 -9.63 -5.77 7.91
CA ALA A 329 -10.19 -6.33 9.13
C ALA A 329 -9.15 -6.54 10.26
N SER A 330 -7.86 -6.70 9.94
CA SER A 330 -6.75 -6.76 10.91
C SER A 330 -6.13 -5.38 11.18
N LEU A 331 -6.20 -4.45 10.21
CA LEU A 331 -6.00 -3.01 10.40
C LEU A 331 -7.14 -2.35 11.18
N SER A 332 -8.20 -3.09 11.55
CA SER A 332 -9.19 -2.67 12.55
C SER A 332 -8.61 -2.56 13.96
N ALA A 333 -7.32 -2.83 14.12
CA ALA A 333 -6.52 -2.34 15.23
C ALA A 333 -5.51 -1.27 14.74
N PRO A 334 -5.95 -0.10 14.28
CA PRO A 334 -5.02 0.98 13.94
C PRO A 334 -4.22 1.32 15.19
N GLY A 335 -2.88 1.23 15.11
CA GLY A 335 -2.03 1.65 16.22
C GLY A 335 -0.67 0.97 16.36
N SER A 336 -0.54 -0.35 16.14
CA SER A 336 0.68 -1.11 16.46
C SER A 336 1.60 -1.35 15.25
N LEU A 337 2.92 -1.43 15.47
CA LEU A 337 3.89 -1.85 14.44
C LEU A 337 3.85 -3.37 14.23
N LEU A 338 3.76 -4.14 15.32
CA LEU A 338 3.67 -5.59 15.35
C LEU A 338 2.33 -6.02 15.95
N ASN A 339 1.60 -6.87 15.22
CA ASN A 339 0.36 -7.50 15.66
C ASN A 339 0.55 -9.01 15.67
N TRP A 340 0.23 -9.65 16.79
CA TRP A 340 0.11 -11.10 16.89
C TRP A 340 -1.36 -11.48 17.09
N SER A 341 -1.90 -12.33 16.22
CA SER A 341 -3.28 -12.81 16.29
C SER A 341 -3.35 -14.24 15.76
N GLU A 342 -3.96 -15.15 16.51
CA GLU A 342 -4.27 -16.53 16.07
C GLU A 342 -3.05 -17.35 15.57
N GLY A 343 -1.84 -17.05 16.07
CA GLY A 343 -0.62 -17.77 15.67
C GLY A 343 0.18 -17.11 14.55
N ASP A 344 -0.31 -16.00 13.99
CA ASP A 344 0.35 -15.28 12.91
C ASP A 344 0.87 -13.90 13.35
N TRP A 345 2.05 -13.53 12.84
CA TRP A 345 2.63 -12.19 12.95
C TRP A 345 2.22 -11.34 11.75
N ALA A 346 1.72 -10.14 12.01
CA ALA A 346 1.47 -9.10 11.01
C ALA A 346 2.24 -7.82 11.36
N LEU A 347 2.82 -7.19 10.33
CA LEU A 347 3.46 -5.88 10.44
C LEU A 347 2.50 -4.82 9.91
N SER A 348 2.24 -3.77 10.69
CA SER A 348 1.39 -2.64 10.29
C SER A 348 2.10 -1.31 10.51
N THR A 349 1.59 -0.24 9.89
CA THR A 349 2.10 1.11 10.14
C THR A 349 1.56 1.64 11.47
N PRO A 350 2.42 1.96 12.45
CA PRO A 350 1.96 2.52 13.70
C PRO A 350 1.36 3.91 13.44
N LEU A 351 0.14 4.14 13.91
CA LEU A 351 -0.51 5.44 13.85
C LEU A 351 -0.54 6.03 15.26
N PRO A 352 -0.11 7.29 15.45
CA PRO A 352 -0.20 7.95 16.74
C PRO A 352 -1.68 8.08 17.13
N ILE A 353 -2.05 7.52 18.27
CA ILE A 353 -3.41 7.60 18.80
C ILE A 353 -3.40 8.61 19.95
N PRO A 354 -4.27 9.63 19.93
CA PRO A 354 -4.41 10.51 21.08
C PRO A 354 -5.00 9.69 22.23
N ALA A 355 -4.25 9.58 23.33
CA ALA A 355 -4.69 8.89 24.54
C ALA A 355 -4.83 9.91 25.67
N ARG A 356 -5.98 9.88 26.34
CA ARG A 356 -6.12 10.55 27.64
C ARG A 356 -5.59 9.60 28.69
N GLU A 357 -4.41 9.90 29.20
CA GLU A 357 -3.87 9.19 30.34
C GLU A 357 -4.26 9.98 31.59
N ALA A 358 -5.17 9.42 32.39
CA ALA A 358 -5.43 9.91 33.73
C ALA A 358 -4.18 9.61 34.57
N THR A 359 -3.18 10.47 34.47
CA THR A 359 -2.00 10.39 35.31
C THR A 359 -2.42 10.91 36.69
N PRO A 360 -2.33 10.10 37.76
CA PRO A 360 -2.54 10.57 39.12
C PRO A 360 -1.30 11.35 39.56
N VAL A 361 -1.04 12.48 38.90
CA VAL A 361 -0.03 13.44 39.34
C VAL A 361 -0.78 14.49 40.13
N ASN A 362 -0.48 14.56 41.43
CA ASN A 362 -0.93 15.58 42.37
C ASN A 362 -0.91 16.98 41.71
N GLY A 363 -2.08 17.47 41.26
CA GLY A 363 -2.17 18.80 40.62
C GLY A 363 -2.87 18.88 39.26
N GLY A 364 -3.86 18.03 38.97
CA GLY A 364 -5.07 18.43 38.24
C GLY A 364 -4.93 19.12 36.88
N ARG A 365 -4.08 18.63 35.98
CA ARG A 365 -4.17 18.98 34.54
C ARG A 365 -4.23 17.73 33.68
N ASP A 366 -5.39 17.51 33.09
CA ASP A 366 -5.59 16.50 32.04
C ASP A 366 -4.74 16.87 30.82
N GLY A 367 -3.63 16.16 30.61
CA GLY A 367 -2.78 16.29 29.44
C GLY A 367 -3.23 15.34 28.32
N LEU A 368 -3.33 15.84 27.09
CA LEU A 368 -3.44 14.99 25.90
C LEU A 368 -2.05 14.44 25.57
N ILE A 369 -1.88 13.12 25.62
CA ILE A 369 -0.60 12.47 25.27
C ILE A 369 -0.81 11.65 23.99
N TRP A 370 0.17 11.67 23.09
CA TRP A 370 0.17 10.83 21.89
C TRP A 370 0.87 9.51 22.20
N LYS A 371 0.15 8.39 22.10
CA LYS A 371 0.73 7.05 22.25
C LYS A 371 0.94 6.42 20.88
N VAL A 372 2.11 5.80 20.69
CA VAL A 372 2.43 5.01 19.51
C VAL A 372 2.56 3.56 19.97
N PRO A 373 1.49 2.74 19.85
CA PRO A 373 1.58 1.33 20.16
C PRO A 373 2.67 0.67 19.29
N LEU A 374 3.55 -0.13 19.88
CA LEU A 374 4.56 -0.87 19.12
C LEU A 374 4.15 -2.34 18.94
N LEU A 375 3.50 -2.92 19.96
CA LEU A 375 3.10 -4.31 19.98
C LEU A 375 1.64 -4.41 20.45
N LYS A 376 0.86 -5.24 19.77
CA LYS A 376 -0.46 -5.65 20.23
C LYS A 376 -0.61 -7.16 20.08
N VAL A 377 -0.97 -7.81 21.17
CA VAL A 377 -1.15 -9.27 21.26
C VAL A 377 -2.63 -9.52 21.47
N ARG A 378 -3.25 -10.29 20.56
CA ARG A 378 -4.62 -10.76 20.69
C ARG A 378 -4.59 -12.26 20.90
N PHE A 379 -5.05 -12.69 22.08
CA PHE A 379 -5.19 -14.11 22.43
C PHE A 379 -6.52 -14.66 21.92
#